data_AF-A0A1Y1Y6M8-F1
#
_entry.id   AF-A0A1Y1Y6M8-F1
#
_cell.length_a   1.000
_cell.length_b   1.000
_cell.length_c   1.000
_cell.angle_alpha   90.00
_cell.angle_beta   90.00
_cell.angle_gamma   90.00
#
_symmetry.space_group_name_H-M   'P 1'
#
loop_
_entity.id
_entity.type
_entity.pdbx_description
1 polymer ?
#
loop_
_entity_poly.entity_id
_entity_poly.type
_entity_poly.pdbx_seq_one_letter_code
_entity_poly.pdbx_strand_id
1 'polypeptide(L)'
;PQYYPHYAQIPGQYAFPQSYPTAPFGNAPAIAELDASVPVAELPAPLPTAPPTSTPADQLSEDEKLARHLSQIELAEARARSNSNLSQHQRPVTFHQPSPVAMSSEFPEVLPTGAHSQGPYLAGPYGAQPPIQASQPHLSPDLGHSPPPLFSSPRPISMYGTSSLQFAGSAPPPTDAVDPLGLATYLETQRQVPYPPQWVLPPITSTLYGSFTPGPKSDWLDAIESFTWSTARRNEQARTPTPPKFHFTFKTKGGSFRDPRFSWTMTSSPTTSGKLISKTAERPWTYNIKRDISSNLKKTETLTPSKGHDLICGYFHGLNYDSLKFIGTDGKVYKWVSHIPLNPLRGYLYGATRHALFVSTQRYGVGAQDPLYGQIVADHAFFDGHIDDLDVHNNIICGGCNISPIIGHRWLCRTCVKQHNLCNTCLQLSKSVILGSCTFTLVSRPDETLWIRSKDTDPAMVVATLQVLKDWEMHSLRERKKKDPEAFKRHIEAARENYLGKVVYWRATDLGQTETGKGEEAVGPGAGAGGVKKGRDIPTETGAAGEGSVDGNVVGEGGAKVTAGDGGGTSEGDSVGGGGGG
;
A
#
# COMPACT_ATOMS: atom_id res chain seq x y z
N PRO A 1 -66.02 5.73 17.95
CA PRO A 1 -65.87 5.09 19.28
C PRO A 1 -65.83 3.57 19.14
N GLN A 2 -64.67 3.05 18.75
CA GLN A 2 -64.44 1.63 18.49
C GLN A 2 -63.23 1.17 19.31
N TYR A 3 -63.51 0.22 20.18
CA TYR A 3 -62.68 -0.89 20.64
C TYR A 3 -61.15 -0.77 20.50
N TYR A 4 -60.48 -0.57 21.63
CA TYR A 4 -59.10 -1.01 21.86
C TYR A 4 -59.10 -2.39 22.54
N PRO A 5 -58.30 -3.36 22.08
CA PRO A 5 -58.05 -4.58 22.84
C PRO A 5 -57.00 -4.35 23.93
N HIS A 6 -57.24 -4.98 25.07
CA HIS A 6 -56.36 -5.05 26.24
C HIS A 6 -54.96 -5.59 25.90
N TYR A 7 -53.92 -4.84 26.26
CA TYR A 7 -52.58 -5.38 26.44
C TYR A 7 -52.54 -6.19 27.74
N ALA A 8 -52.24 -7.49 27.62
CA ALA A 8 -51.85 -8.32 28.74
C ALA A 8 -50.43 -7.95 29.18
N GLN A 9 -50.27 -7.53 30.43
CA GLN A 9 -48.98 -7.40 31.10
C GLN A 9 -48.41 -8.81 31.35
N ILE A 10 -47.22 -9.09 30.80
CA ILE A 10 -46.40 -10.24 31.19
C ILE A 10 -45.35 -9.74 32.19
N PRO A 11 -45.33 -10.21 33.45
CA PRO A 11 -44.21 -9.98 34.35
C PRO A 11 -43.16 -11.07 34.12
N GLY A 12 -42.12 -10.77 33.36
CA GLY A 12 -40.97 -11.65 33.14
C GLY A 12 -39.72 -11.13 33.86
N GLN A 13 -39.60 -11.44 35.14
CA GLN A 13 -38.33 -11.33 35.87
C GLN A 13 -37.32 -12.31 35.27
N TYR A 14 -36.21 -11.82 34.73
CA TYR A 14 -35.05 -12.65 34.41
C TYR A 14 -34.32 -13.01 35.71
N ALA A 15 -34.50 -14.24 36.16
CA ALA A 15 -33.68 -14.85 37.20
C ALA A 15 -32.34 -15.32 36.61
N PHE A 16 -31.24 -14.91 37.24
CA PHE A 16 -29.91 -15.47 37.01
C PHE A 16 -29.87 -16.94 37.46
N PRO A 17 -29.29 -17.88 36.70
CA PRO A 17 -29.07 -19.22 37.21
C PRO A 17 -27.93 -19.22 38.24
N GLN A 18 -28.27 -19.71 39.42
CA GLN A 18 -27.37 -19.98 40.54
C GLN A 18 -26.39 -21.11 40.22
N SER A 19 -25.20 -20.96 40.81
CA SER A 19 -24.20 -21.96 41.23
C SER A 19 -24.47 -23.44 40.95
N TYR A 20 -23.52 -24.08 40.26
CA TYR A 20 -23.38 -25.54 40.17
C TYR A 20 -22.97 -26.15 41.52
N PRO A 21 -23.47 -27.35 41.86
CA PRO A 21 -23.10 -28.06 43.08
C PRO A 21 -21.72 -28.71 42.98
N THR A 22 -20.91 -28.52 44.03
CA THR A 22 -19.63 -29.21 44.28
C THR A 22 -19.90 -30.69 44.58
N ALA A 23 -19.29 -31.58 43.81
CA ALA A 23 -19.34 -33.03 44.04
C ALA A 23 -18.39 -33.47 45.18
N PRO A 24 -18.74 -34.50 45.96
CA PRO A 24 -17.92 -34.99 47.07
C PRO A 24 -16.73 -35.84 46.58
N PHE A 25 -15.57 -35.59 47.18
CA PHE A 25 -14.36 -36.40 47.03
C PHE A 25 -14.58 -37.82 47.59
N GLY A 26 -14.43 -38.82 46.73
CA GLY A 26 -14.41 -40.24 47.07
C GLY A 26 -13.24 -40.95 46.41
N ASN A 27 -12.31 -41.42 47.24
CA ASN A 27 -11.36 -42.54 47.08
C ASN A 27 -10.92 -42.95 45.66
N ALA A 28 -9.68 -42.59 45.32
CA ALA A 28 -8.94 -43.15 44.20
C ALA A 28 -8.34 -44.53 44.58
N PRO A 29 -8.35 -45.53 43.68
CA PRO A 29 -7.61 -46.78 43.88
C PRO A 29 -6.12 -46.61 43.59
N ALA A 30 -5.31 -47.38 44.31
CA ALA A 30 -3.86 -47.45 44.22
C ALA A 30 -3.40 -47.80 42.79
N ILE A 31 -2.51 -46.95 42.25
CA ILE A 31 -1.74 -47.21 41.03
C ILE A 31 -0.37 -47.74 41.46
N ALA A 32 0.00 -48.86 40.87
CA ALA A 32 1.25 -49.58 41.10
C ALA A 32 2.48 -48.74 40.74
N GLU A 33 3.54 -48.93 41.53
CA GLU A 33 4.91 -48.49 41.28
C GLU A 33 5.35 -48.90 39.87
N LEU A 34 5.75 -47.92 39.08
CA LEU A 34 6.44 -48.10 37.80
C LEU A 34 7.72 -47.28 37.85
N ASP A 35 8.82 -47.98 37.59
CA ASP A 35 10.22 -47.60 37.69
C ASP A 35 10.55 -46.19 37.18
N ALA A 36 11.26 -45.45 38.03
CA ALA A 36 11.93 -44.22 37.69
C ALA A 36 13.19 -44.51 36.83
N SER A 37 13.06 -44.39 35.51
CA SER A 37 14.18 -44.10 34.62
C SER A 37 13.75 -43.11 33.53
N VAL A 38 13.75 -41.83 33.89
CA VAL A 38 13.59 -40.74 32.93
C VAL A 38 14.94 -40.54 32.22
N PRO A 39 15.02 -40.69 30.88
CA PRO A 39 16.23 -40.34 30.15
C PRO A 39 16.40 -38.81 30.20
N VAL A 40 17.48 -38.38 30.84
CA VAL A 40 17.97 -37.00 30.77
C VAL A 40 18.30 -36.73 29.30
N ALA A 41 17.59 -35.80 28.67
CA ALA A 41 17.92 -35.32 27.34
C ALA A 41 19.28 -34.61 27.41
N GLU A 42 20.30 -35.23 26.79
CA GLU A 42 21.60 -34.61 26.58
C GLU A 42 21.42 -33.30 25.83
N LEU A 43 21.95 -32.22 26.42
CA LEU A 43 22.05 -30.92 25.78
C LEU A 43 22.87 -31.05 24.48
N PRO A 44 22.47 -30.40 23.38
CA PRO A 44 23.22 -30.45 22.13
C PRO A 44 24.65 -29.95 22.37
N ALA A 45 25.62 -30.70 21.81
CA ALA A 45 27.03 -30.35 21.87
C ALA A 45 27.24 -28.89 21.41
N PRO A 46 28.15 -28.13 22.04
CA PRO A 46 28.45 -26.77 21.65
C PRO A 46 28.84 -26.72 20.17
N LEU A 47 28.23 -25.81 19.43
CA LEU A 47 28.54 -25.56 18.02
C LEU A 47 30.06 -25.34 17.87
N PRO A 48 30.70 -25.95 16.86
CA PRO A 48 32.12 -25.74 16.61
C PRO A 48 32.38 -24.25 16.41
N THR A 49 33.47 -23.77 17.01
CA THR A 49 33.92 -22.39 16.91
C THR A 49 34.03 -22.02 15.43
N ALA A 50 33.31 -20.99 15.00
CA ALA A 50 33.36 -20.53 13.61
C ALA A 50 34.83 -20.28 13.21
N PRO A 51 35.26 -20.73 12.02
CA PRO A 51 36.62 -20.49 11.55
C PRO A 51 36.89 -18.98 11.56
N PRO A 52 38.08 -18.53 11.98
CA PRO A 52 38.42 -17.12 11.98
C PRO A 52 38.30 -16.58 10.55
N THR A 53 37.27 -15.76 10.32
CA THR A 53 37.10 -14.99 9.09
C THR A 53 38.04 -13.78 9.14
N SER A 54 39.35 -14.03 9.23
CA SER A 54 40.34 -12.98 8.98
C SER A 54 40.69 -13.03 7.51
N THR A 55 40.06 -12.16 6.72
CA THR A 55 40.51 -11.84 5.37
C THR A 55 41.99 -11.47 5.46
N PRO A 56 42.91 -12.15 4.72
CA PRO A 56 44.32 -11.82 4.74
C PRO A 56 44.56 -10.33 4.47
N ALA A 57 45.55 -9.73 5.13
CA ALA A 57 45.85 -8.31 4.99
C ALA A 57 46.11 -7.90 3.52
N ASP A 58 46.68 -8.81 2.73
CA ASP A 58 46.92 -8.60 1.29
C ASP A 58 45.60 -8.48 0.52
N GLN A 59 44.61 -9.33 0.83
CA GLN A 59 43.29 -9.31 0.20
C GLN A 59 42.49 -8.05 0.60
N LEU A 60 42.63 -7.57 1.85
CA LEU A 60 42.09 -6.28 2.26
C LEU A 60 42.69 -5.12 1.45
N SER A 61 43.98 -5.18 1.10
CA SER A 61 44.62 -4.17 0.26
C SER A 61 44.13 -4.18 -1.18
N GLU A 62 43.83 -5.37 -1.72
CA GLU A 62 43.27 -5.54 -3.07
C GLU A 62 41.82 -5.07 -3.13
N ASP A 63 41.02 -5.41 -2.13
CA ASP A 63 39.63 -4.95 -2.00
C ASP A 63 39.56 -3.42 -1.88
N GLU A 64 40.49 -2.80 -1.13
CA GLU A 64 40.56 -1.33 -1.03
C GLU A 64 40.95 -0.68 -2.38
N LYS A 65 41.91 -1.27 -3.12
CA LYS A 65 42.27 -0.80 -4.46
C LYS A 65 41.10 -0.92 -5.43
N LEU A 66 40.37 -2.04 -5.39
CA LEU A 66 39.18 -2.26 -6.22
C LEU A 66 38.07 -1.26 -5.87
N ALA A 67 37.83 -1.01 -4.59
CA ALA A 67 36.84 -0.02 -4.15
C ALA A 67 37.18 1.40 -4.62
N ARG A 68 38.46 1.80 -4.51
CA ARG A 68 38.93 3.10 -5.05
C ARG A 68 38.77 3.17 -6.57
N HIS A 69 39.06 2.09 -7.29
CA HIS A 69 38.89 2.03 -8.74
C HIS A 69 37.41 2.18 -9.14
N LEU A 70 36.50 1.47 -8.49
CA LEU A 70 35.06 1.56 -8.77
C LEU A 70 34.54 2.99 -8.49
N SER A 71 34.96 3.59 -7.38
CA SER A 71 34.62 4.98 -7.06
C SER A 71 35.12 5.98 -8.11
N GLN A 72 36.31 5.76 -8.69
CA GLN A 72 36.83 6.60 -9.78
C GLN A 72 36.03 6.44 -11.08
N ILE A 73 35.56 5.23 -11.41
CA ILE A 73 34.69 5.00 -12.57
C ILE A 73 33.36 5.73 -12.39
N GLU A 74 32.73 5.64 -11.22
CA GLU A 74 31.46 6.32 -10.93
C GLU A 74 31.60 7.84 -11.03
N LEU A 75 32.69 8.41 -10.50
CA LEU A 75 32.98 9.84 -10.59
C LEU A 75 33.22 10.29 -12.04
N ALA A 76 33.93 9.48 -12.83
CA ALA A 76 34.15 9.74 -14.25
C ALA A 76 32.84 9.70 -15.05
N GLU A 77 31.97 8.73 -14.76
CA GLU A 77 30.65 8.62 -15.39
C GLU A 77 29.75 9.82 -15.02
N ALA A 78 29.75 10.25 -13.75
CA ALA A 78 29.02 11.42 -13.30
C ALA A 78 29.51 12.71 -13.99
N ARG A 79 30.82 12.85 -14.21
CA ARG A 79 31.39 13.96 -14.98
C ARG A 79 30.99 13.89 -16.46
N ALA A 80 31.03 12.71 -17.07
CA ALA A 80 30.60 12.52 -18.45
C ALA A 80 29.12 12.90 -18.67
N ARG A 81 28.24 12.53 -17.73
CA ARG A 81 26.82 12.91 -17.73
C ARG A 81 26.59 14.41 -17.52
N SER A 82 27.44 15.06 -16.73
CA SER A 82 27.36 16.52 -16.52
C SER A 82 27.80 17.29 -17.76
N ASN A 83 28.85 16.81 -18.45
CA ASN A 83 29.36 17.43 -19.68
C ASN A 83 28.43 17.25 -20.89
N SER A 84 27.70 16.12 -20.98
CA SER A 84 26.74 15.90 -22.07
C SER A 84 25.51 16.81 -21.99
N ASN A 85 25.10 17.23 -20.79
CA ASN A 85 23.99 18.17 -20.59
C ASN A 85 24.36 19.62 -20.93
N LEU A 86 25.62 20.02 -20.76
CA LEU A 86 26.10 21.37 -21.10
C LEU A 86 26.19 21.60 -22.62
N SER A 87 26.51 20.56 -23.40
CA SER A 87 26.65 20.66 -24.86
C SER A 87 25.33 20.75 -25.63
N GLN A 88 24.17 20.47 -25.00
CA GLN A 88 22.86 20.64 -25.66
C GLN A 88 22.32 22.07 -25.64
N HIS A 89 22.87 22.97 -24.81
CA HIS A 89 22.40 24.36 -24.72
C HIS A 89 23.12 25.36 -25.65
N GLN A 90 24.05 24.92 -26.51
CA GLN A 90 24.77 25.80 -27.44
C GLN A 90 24.53 25.45 -28.92
N ARG A 91 23.33 25.00 -29.31
CA ARG A 91 22.97 25.02 -30.74
C ARG A 91 22.33 26.37 -31.09
N PRO A 92 22.96 27.21 -31.94
CA PRO A 92 22.33 28.41 -32.44
C PRO A 92 21.09 28.02 -33.27
N VAL A 93 19.97 28.68 -32.96
CA VAL A 93 18.70 28.53 -33.68
C VAL A 93 18.85 29.22 -35.03
N THR A 94 19.04 28.45 -36.09
CA THR A 94 18.98 28.94 -37.47
C THR A 94 17.53 29.24 -37.81
N PHE A 95 17.17 30.51 -37.90
CA PHE A 95 15.88 30.94 -38.46
C PHE A 95 15.85 30.64 -39.96
N HIS A 96 14.99 29.73 -40.40
CA HIS A 96 14.67 29.57 -41.82
C HIS A 96 13.70 30.68 -42.23
N GLN A 97 14.19 31.56 -43.11
CA GLN A 97 13.45 32.62 -43.78
C GLN A 97 12.67 32.00 -44.97
N PRO A 98 11.37 32.28 -45.15
CA PRO A 98 10.61 31.78 -46.29
C PRO A 98 10.96 32.56 -47.57
N SER A 99 11.21 31.83 -48.66
CA SER A 99 11.47 32.35 -50.00
C SER A 99 10.26 33.09 -50.59
N PRO A 100 10.44 34.25 -51.25
CA PRO A 100 9.41 34.86 -52.07
C PRO A 100 9.42 34.31 -53.50
N VAL A 101 8.22 34.19 -54.06
CA VAL A 101 7.93 33.86 -55.46
C VAL A 101 8.41 35.01 -56.37
N ALA A 102 9.14 34.66 -57.42
CA ALA A 102 9.64 35.58 -58.43
C ALA A 102 8.51 36.00 -59.40
N MET A 103 8.33 37.31 -59.58
CA MET A 103 7.79 37.89 -60.82
C MET A 103 8.72 39.00 -61.29
N SER A 104 8.99 38.96 -62.59
CA SER A 104 9.90 39.79 -63.38
C SER A 104 9.35 41.17 -63.71
N SER A 105 10.18 42.22 -63.65
CA SER A 105 10.27 43.29 -64.68
C SER A 105 11.34 44.34 -64.32
N GLU A 106 12.27 44.54 -65.27
CA GLU A 106 12.80 45.82 -65.80
C GLU A 106 13.25 46.98 -64.86
N PHE A 107 14.55 47.34 -65.01
CA PHE A 107 15.29 48.64 -64.91
C PHE A 107 14.61 49.96 -64.44
N PRO A 108 15.36 51.07 -64.14
CA PRO A 108 16.78 51.24 -63.75
C PRO A 108 17.01 52.21 -62.54
N GLU A 109 18.27 52.23 -62.06
CA GLU A 109 19.07 53.41 -61.64
C GLU A 109 18.57 54.38 -60.53
N VAL A 110 19.50 54.76 -59.64
CA VAL A 110 19.72 56.10 -59.01
C VAL A 110 20.44 55.92 -57.64
N LEU A 111 21.72 56.30 -57.59
CA LEU A 111 22.47 56.79 -56.41
C LEU A 111 21.81 58.10 -55.91
N PRO A 112 21.85 58.52 -54.61
CA PRO A 112 23.14 58.90 -54.00
C PRO A 112 23.24 58.99 -52.45
N THR A 113 24.49 59.15 -51.99
CA THR A 113 25.01 60.04 -50.90
C THR A 113 24.59 59.94 -49.42
N GLY A 114 25.61 60.08 -48.56
CA GLY A 114 25.53 60.67 -47.20
C GLY A 114 26.13 59.77 -46.12
N ALA A 115 27.40 59.82 -45.72
CA ALA A 115 28.22 60.87 -45.10
C ALA A 115 28.18 60.89 -43.55
N HIS A 116 29.38 60.82 -42.95
CA HIS A 116 29.78 61.20 -41.58
C HIS A 116 29.21 60.36 -40.40
N SER A 117 29.90 60.07 -39.29
CA SER A 117 31.01 60.75 -38.60
C SER A 117 31.62 59.84 -37.51
N GLN A 118 32.93 60.03 -37.28
CA GLN A 118 33.74 60.06 -36.02
C GLN A 118 33.07 59.58 -34.71
N GLY A 119 33.73 58.91 -33.76
CA GLY A 119 35.13 58.98 -33.33
C GLY A 119 35.37 58.09 -32.07
N PRO A 120 36.52 58.24 -31.38
CA PRO A 120 37.34 57.15 -30.83
C PRO A 120 37.29 57.04 -29.30
N TYR A 121 37.73 55.91 -28.69
CA TYR A 121 38.48 55.91 -27.42
C TYR A 121 39.26 54.59 -27.15
N LEU A 122 40.58 54.76 -27.03
CA LEU A 122 41.53 54.20 -26.04
C LEU A 122 41.71 52.69 -25.85
N ALA A 123 42.89 52.25 -26.28
CA ALA A 123 43.61 51.07 -25.81
C ALA A 123 44.26 51.32 -24.44
N GLY A 124 44.33 50.29 -23.60
CA GLY A 124 45.15 50.23 -22.39
C GLY A 124 45.72 48.82 -22.17
N PRO A 125 46.98 48.65 -21.69
CA PRO A 125 47.76 47.42 -21.82
C PRO A 125 47.91 46.62 -20.52
N TYR A 126 48.25 45.33 -20.68
CA TYR A 126 48.99 44.39 -19.82
C TYR A 126 48.85 44.43 -18.28
N GLY A 127 48.54 43.26 -17.71
CA GLY A 127 48.81 42.92 -16.31
C GLY A 127 48.76 41.42 -16.06
N ALA A 128 49.93 40.79 -15.99
CA ALA A 128 50.14 39.36 -15.77
C ALA A 128 49.80 38.91 -14.33
N GLN A 129 49.38 37.66 -14.20
CA GLN A 129 49.13 36.99 -12.92
C GLN A 129 50.43 36.62 -12.19
N PRO A 130 50.47 36.68 -10.84
CA PRO A 130 51.47 36.00 -10.04
C PRO A 130 51.00 34.58 -9.61
N PRO A 131 51.93 33.61 -9.47
CA PRO A 131 51.64 32.27 -8.97
C PRO A 131 51.64 32.22 -7.44
N ILE A 132 50.71 31.46 -6.86
CA ILE A 132 50.67 31.17 -5.42
C ILE A 132 51.60 29.98 -5.15
N GLN A 133 52.74 30.25 -4.50
CA GLN A 133 53.65 29.25 -3.95
C GLN A 133 53.18 28.80 -2.55
N ALA A 134 53.14 27.48 -2.37
CA ALA A 134 52.93 26.81 -1.10
C ALA A 134 54.18 26.93 -0.22
N SER A 135 53.98 27.27 1.06
CA SER A 135 55.00 27.16 2.10
C SER A 135 54.50 26.21 3.18
N GLN A 136 55.24 25.11 3.36
CA GLN A 136 55.18 24.24 4.53
C GLN A 136 55.90 24.90 5.72
N PRO A 137 55.57 24.46 6.94
CA PRO A 137 56.61 24.23 7.94
C PRO A 137 56.61 22.79 8.45
N HIS A 138 57.78 22.15 8.32
CA HIS A 138 58.24 21.07 9.18
C HIS A 138 58.25 21.54 10.64
N LEU A 139 57.86 20.67 11.58
CA LEU A 139 58.47 20.51 12.90
C LEU A 139 57.95 19.21 13.54
N SER A 140 58.83 18.23 13.73
CA SER A 140 58.66 17.14 14.69
C SER A 140 59.04 17.64 16.09
N PRO A 141 58.54 16.99 17.16
CA PRO A 141 59.49 16.16 17.90
C PRO A 141 58.94 14.80 18.34
N ASP A 142 59.87 13.86 18.37
CA ASP A 142 59.80 12.53 18.94
C ASP A 142 59.92 12.62 20.47
N LEU A 143 59.06 11.91 21.22
CA LEU A 143 59.26 11.48 22.61
C LEU A 143 58.18 10.43 22.93
N GLY A 144 58.59 9.16 22.93
CA GLY A 144 57.70 8.02 23.14
C GLY A 144 57.21 7.88 24.58
N HIS A 145 56.00 7.34 24.75
CA HIS A 145 55.49 6.76 26.00
C HIS A 145 54.63 5.52 25.67
N SER A 146 54.71 4.56 26.58
CA SER A 146 54.18 3.20 26.63
C SER A 146 52.66 3.07 26.42
N PRO A 147 52.15 1.90 26.00
CA PRO A 147 50.71 1.68 25.85
C PRO A 147 50.00 1.55 27.22
N PRO A 148 48.83 2.19 27.42
CA PRO A 148 48.02 1.98 28.61
C PRO A 148 47.26 0.64 28.53
N PRO A 149 46.85 0.07 29.68
CA PRO A 149 46.16 -1.21 29.72
C PRO A 149 44.75 -1.11 29.11
N LEU A 150 44.34 -2.23 28.51
CA LEU A 150 43.01 -2.50 27.98
C LEU A 150 41.94 -2.26 29.06
N PHE A 151 41.25 -1.13 28.98
CA PHE A 151 39.98 -0.96 29.68
C PHE A 151 38.89 -1.70 28.91
N SER A 152 38.28 -2.66 29.61
CA SER A 152 37.09 -3.38 29.19
C SER A 152 35.94 -2.39 28.99
N SER A 153 35.40 -2.35 27.77
CA SER A 153 34.22 -1.56 27.47
C SER A 153 33.03 -2.06 28.31
N PRO A 154 32.29 -1.18 29.01
CA PRO A 154 31.13 -1.60 29.79
C PRO A 154 30.04 -2.07 28.82
N ARG A 155 29.60 -3.33 29.03
CA ARG A 155 28.40 -3.86 28.36
C ARG A 155 27.24 -2.89 28.60
N PRO A 156 26.45 -2.52 27.57
CA PRO A 156 25.25 -1.74 27.80
C PRO A 156 24.30 -2.57 28.68
N ILE A 157 24.07 -2.07 29.89
CA ILE A 157 23.06 -2.59 30.80
C ILE A 157 21.70 -2.35 30.14
N SER A 158 21.04 -3.45 29.78
CA SER A 158 19.64 -3.44 29.32
C SER A 158 18.75 -3.03 30.50
N MET A 159 18.43 -1.74 30.58
CA MET A 159 17.49 -1.17 31.56
C MET A 159 16.17 -0.83 30.88
N TYR A 160 15.46 -1.82 30.34
CA TYR A 160 14.00 -1.76 30.14
C TYR A 160 13.39 -3.16 30.30
N GLY A 161 13.21 -3.55 31.55
CA GLY A 161 12.25 -4.59 31.93
C GLY A 161 10.85 -4.00 31.94
N THR A 162 10.25 -3.79 30.77
CA THR A 162 8.79 -3.60 30.65
C THR A 162 8.20 -4.89 30.16
N SER A 163 7.36 -5.50 31.00
CA SER A 163 6.57 -6.69 30.70
C SER A 163 5.97 -6.59 29.30
N SER A 164 6.50 -7.38 28.37
CA SER A 164 5.92 -7.54 27.05
C SER A 164 4.55 -8.19 27.23
N LEU A 165 3.50 -7.54 26.75
CA LEU A 165 2.30 -8.24 26.34
C LEU A 165 2.76 -9.31 25.36
N GLN A 166 2.75 -10.56 25.81
CA GLN A 166 2.97 -11.72 24.96
C GLN A 166 1.91 -11.65 23.87
N PHE A 167 2.32 -11.28 22.66
CA PHE A 167 1.56 -11.63 21.48
C PHE A 167 1.37 -13.14 21.54
N ALA A 168 0.12 -13.58 21.61
CA ALA A 168 -0.25 -14.99 21.63
C ALA A 168 0.49 -15.70 20.48
N GLY A 169 1.32 -16.67 20.83
CA GLY A 169 2.15 -17.53 19.99
C GLY A 169 2.43 -17.02 18.58
N SER A 170 3.58 -16.38 18.37
CA SER A 170 4.10 -16.19 17.01
C SER A 170 4.14 -17.55 16.32
N ALA A 171 3.33 -17.73 15.27
CA ALA A 171 3.37 -18.94 14.46
C ALA A 171 4.82 -19.20 14.02
N PRO A 172 5.27 -20.46 14.00
CA PRO A 172 6.63 -20.77 13.58
C PRO A 172 6.86 -20.18 12.19
N PRO A 173 8.01 -19.53 11.94
CA PRO A 173 8.32 -19.00 10.62
C PRO A 173 8.28 -20.14 9.59
N PRO A 174 7.83 -19.89 8.35
CA PRO A 174 7.88 -20.90 7.31
C PRO A 174 9.31 -21.43 7.19
N THR A 175 9.46 -22.77 7.19
CA THR A 175 10.76 -23.46 7.28
C THR A 175 11.71 -23.15 6.12
N ASP A 176 11.18 -22.65 5.00
CA ASP A 176 11.95 -21.93 3.97
C ASP A 176 10.99 -20.96 3.26
N ALA A 177 11.33 -19.67 3.24
CA ALA A 177 10.53 -18.63 2.57
C ALA A 177 10.44 -18.80 1.04
N VAL A 178 11.08 -19.83 0.48
CA VAL A 178 11.29 -20.01 -0.96
C VAL A 178 10.20 -20.88 -1.61
N ASP A 179 9.42 -21.67 -0.86
CA ASP A 179 8.34 -22.46 -1.45
C ASP A 179 7.04 -21.63 -1.59
N PRO A 180 6.62 -21.28 -2.83
CA PRO A 180 5.36 -20.55 -3.05
C PRO A 180 4.14 -21.30 -2.50
N LEU A 181 4.15 -22.64 -2.56
CA LEU A 181 3.03 -23.46 -2.12
C LEU A 181 2.95 -23.49 -0.59
N GLY A 182 4.09 -23.63 0.08
CA GLY A 182 4.22 -23.47 1.52
C GLY A 182 3.74 -22.10 2.00
N LEU A 183 4.11 -21.02 1.32
CA LEU A 183 3.66 -19.67 1.67
C LEU A 183 2.15 -19.48 1.48
N ALA A 184 1.58 -19.96 0.38
CA ALA A 184 0.14 -19.90 0.16
C ALA A 184 -0.62 -20.71 1.23
N THR A 185 -0.16 -21.91 1.55
CA THR A 185 -0.73 -22.76 2.62
C THR A 185 -0.62 -22.07 3.98
N TYR A 186 0.52 -21.43 4.26
CA TYR A 186 0.73 -20.64 5.47
C TYR A 186 -0.26 -19.49 5.55
N LEU A 187 -0.45 -18.72 4.48
CA LEU A 187 -1.40 -17.61 4.45
C LEU A 187 -2.85 -18.08 4.63
N GLU A 188 -3.26 -19.21 4.06
CA GLU A 188 -4.60 -19.76 4.29
C GLU A 188 -4.81 -20.19 5.75
N THR A 189 -3.76 -20.73 6.37
CA THR A 189 -3.84 -21.24 7.75
C THR A 189 -3.73 -20.13 8.79
N GLN A 190 -2.75 -19.24 8.63
CA GLN A 190 -2.40 -18.19 9.60
C GLN A 190 -3.10 -16.86 9.30
N ARG A 191 -3.55 -16.66 8.05
CA ARG A 191 -4.22 -15.45 7.56
C ARG A 191 -3.42 -14.16 7.71
N GLN A 192 -2.14 -14.28 8.01
CA GLN A 192 -1.25 -13.18 8.31
C GLN A 192 0.02 -13.36 7.51
N VAL A 193 0.56 -12.26 6.97
CA VAL A 193 1.90 -12.28 6.38
C VAL A 193 2.95 -12.47 7.50
N PRO A 194 3.86 -13.46 7.40
CA PRO A 194 4.81 -13.77 8.46
C PRO A 194 5.65 -12.55 8.84
N TYR A 195 5.99 -12.46 10.12
CA TYR A 195 6.90 -11.45 10.61
C TYR A 195 8.34 -11.89 10.37
N PRO A 196 9.18 -11.05 9.77
CA PRO A 196 10.61 -11.35 9.66
C PRO A 196 11.21 -11.37 11.07
N PRO A 197 11.91 -12.44 11.47
CA PRO A 197 12.43 -12.59 12.83
C PRO A 197 13.42 -11.49 13.23
N GLN A 198 14.06 -10.85 12.24
CA GLN A 198 14.97 -9.73 12.42
C GLN A 198 14.27 -8.39 12.71
N TRP A 199 12.94 -8.30 12.56
CA TRP A 199 12.20 -7.06 12.80
C TRP A 199 11.72 -6.99 14.25
N VAL A 200 12.31 -6.07 15.01
CA VAL A 200 11.83 -5.72 16.35
C VAL A 200 10.78 -4.63 16.21
N LEU A 201 9.51 -4.99 16.42
CA LEU A 201 8.39 -4.10 16.20
C LEU A 201 7.96 -3.39 17.49
N PRO A 202 8.00 -2.04 17.54
CA PRO A 202 7.48 -1.30 18.69
C PRO A 202 5.96 -1.46 18.86
N PRO A 203 5.38 -1.09 20.02
CA PRO A 203 3.93 -1.13 20.21
C PRO A 203 3.16 -0.31 19.15
N ILE A 204 1.97 -0.78 18.81
CA ILE A 204 1.08 -0.12 17.84
C ILE A 204 0.45 1.11 18.51
N THR A 205 0.51 2.26 17.84
CA THR A 205 -0.11 3.52 18.26
C THR A 205 -1.43 3.80 17.54
N SER A 206 -1.56 3.36 16.29
CA SER A 206 -2.77 3.47 15.48
C SER A 206 -2.78 2.36 14.43
N THR A 207 -3.98 1.92 14.04
CA THR A 207 -4.17 0.97 12.94
C THR A 207 -5.04 1.61 11.86
N LEU A 208 -4.70 1.32 10.60
CA LEU A 208 -5.45 1.74 9.42
C LEU A 208 -5.73 0.53 8.54
N TYR A 209 -6.93 0.47 8.01
CA TYR A 209 -7.41 -0.61 7.16
C TYR A 209 -7.63 -0.08 5.74
N GLY A 210 -7.01 -0.75 4.79
CA GLY A 210 -7.08 -0.47 3.37
C GLY A 210 -8.32 -1.09 2.73
N SER A 211 -9.01 -0.32 1.92
CA SER A 211 -10.08 -0.81 1.05
C SER A 211 -10.00 -0.12 -0.30
N PHE A 212 -10.37 -0.85 -1.34
CA PHE A 212 -10.39 -0.32 -2.70
C PHE A 212 -11.68 -0.73 -3.39
N THR A 213 -12.06 0.08 -4.37
CA THR A 213 -13.18 -0.25 -5.25
C THR A 213 -12.60 -0.59 -6.61
N PRO A 214 -12.65 -1.87 -7.05
CA PRO A 214 -12.21 -2.21 -8.38
C PRO A 214 -13.16 -1.62 -9.43
N GLY A 215 -12.62 -1.25 -10.58
CA GLY A 215 -13.44 -0.85 -11.73
C GLY A 215 -14.17 -2.06 -12.33
N PRO A 216 -15.30 -1.86 -13.04
CA PRO A 216 -16.13 -2.94 -13.57
C PRO A 216 -15.42 -3.85 -14.58
N LYS A 217 -14.29 -3.41 -15.14
CA LYS A 217 -13.48 -4.15 -16.11
C LYS A 217 -11.99 -4.22 -15.72
N SER A 218 -11.65 -3.79 -14.50
CA SER A 218 -10.25 -3.75 -14.07
C SER A 218 -9.78 -5.13 -13.61
N ASP A 219 -8.59 -5.53 -14.07
CA ASP A 219 -7.77 -6.58 -13.50
C ASP A 219 -6.97 -6.04 -12.30
N TRP A 220 -6.36 -6.93 -11.51
CA TRP A 220 -5.62 -6.54 -10.30
C TRP A 220 -4.37 -5.68 -10.56
N LEU A 221 -3.82 -5.75 -11.78
CA LEU A 221 -2.69 -4.92 -12.22
C LEU A 221 -3.11 -3.58 -12.80
N ASP A 222 -4.39 -3.38 -13.08
CA ASP A 222 -4.87 -2.13 -13.66
C ASP A 222 -4.85 -1.00 -12.64
N ALA A 223 -4.95 0.23 -13.12
CA ALA A 223 -5.09 1.38 -12.23
C ALA A 223 -6.42 1.28 -11.50
N ILE A 224 -6.35 1.21 -10.16
CA ILE A 224 -7.52 1.33 -9.29
C ILE A 224 -8.07 2.75 -9.37
N GLU A 225 -9.40 2.91 -9.34
CA GLU A 225 -10.04 4.22 -9.42
C GLU A 225 -9.88 5.02 -8.12
N SER A 226 -10.09 4.32 -7.00
CA SER A 226 -9.94 4.89 -5.66
C SER A 226 -9.46 3.85 -4.64
N PHE A 227 -8.79 4.36 -3.62
CA PHE A 227 -8.32 3.59 -2.46
C PHE A 227 -8.58 4.40 -1.20
N THR A 228 -8.97 3.75 -0.11
CA THR A 228 -9.22 4.41 1.17
C THR A 228 -8.49 3.70 2.30
N TRP A 229 -8.00 4.48 3.24
CA TRP A 229 -7.54 4.00 4.55
C TRP A 229 -8.47 4.50 5.63
N SER A 230 -8.95 3.60 6.48
CA SER A 230 -9.89 3.92 7.57
C SER A 230 -9.40 3.38 8.90
N THR A 231 -9.90 3.91 10.01
CA THR A 231 -9.62 3.39 11.36
C THR A 231 -10.52 2.24 11.77
N ALA A 232 -11.62 2.04 11.04
CA ALA A 232 -12.52 0.90 11.23
C ALA A 232 -12.33 -0.09 10.08
N ARG A 233 -12.48 -1.37 10.38
CA ARG A 233 -12.46 -2.44 9.37
C ARG A 233 -13.64 -2.34 8.43
N ARG A 234 -13.61 -3.07 7.33
CA ARG A 234 -14.68 -3.02 6.33
C ARG A 234 -16.03 -3.50 6.88
N ASN A 235 -16.03 -4.63 7.57
CA ASN A 235 -17.21 -5.18 8.28
C ASN A 235 -17.73 -4.20 9.35
N GLU A 236 -16.83 -3.57 10.10
CA GLU A 236 -17.18 -2.57 11.11
C GLU A 236 -17.78 -1.31 10.48
N GLN A 237 -17.23 -0.82 9.36
CA GLN A 237 -17.75 0.33 8.62
C GLN A 237 -19.19 0.10 8.14
N ALA A 238 -19.54 -1.12 7.75
CA ALA A 238 -20.90 -1.45 7.38
C ALA A 238 -21.87 -1.33 8.58
N ARG A 239 -21.40 -1.61 9.80
CA ARG A 239 -22.17 -1.50 11.05
C ARG A 239 -22.20 -0.07 11.58
N THR A 240 -21.06 0.61 11.55
CA THR A 240 -20.83 1.95 12.07
C THR A 240 -20.03 2.74 11.04
N PRO A 241 -20.70 3.44 10.10
CA PRO A 241 -20.02 4.13 9.02
C PRO A 241 -19.17 5.28 9.56
N THR A 242 -17.86 5.06 9.59
CA THR A 242 -16.86 6.10 9.87
C THR A 242 -16.29 6.60 8.54
N PRO A 243 -16.19 7.93 8.32
CA PRO A 243 -15.56 8.44 7.11
C PRO A 243 -14.11 7.93 7.00
N PRO A 244 -13.63 7.60 5.78
CA PRO A 244 -12.27 7.13 5.61
C PRO A 244 -11.29 8.20 6.06
N LYS A 245 -10.25 7.80 6.79
CA LYS A 245 -9.24 8.74 7.27
C LYS A 245 -8.46 9.36 6.11
N PHE A 246 -8.12 8.55 5.11
CA PHE A 246 -7.45 8.98 3.89
C PHE A 246 -8.17 8.41 2.67
N HIS A 247 -8.32 9.22 1.62
CA HIS A 247 -8.93 8.83 0.36
C HIS A 247 -8.02 9.21 -0.81
N PHE A 248 -7.69 8.24 -1.64
CA PHE A 248 -6.92 8.39 -2.86
C PHE A 248 -7.84 8.43 -4.07
N THR A 249 -7.62 9.41 -4.93
CA THR A 249 -8.20 9.47 -6.27
C THR A 249 -7.07 9.37 -7.29
N PHE A 250 -7.06 8.29 -8.06
CA PHE A 250 -6.07 8.06 -9.09
C PHE A 250 -6.48 8.75 -10.38
N LYS A 251 -5.52 9.36 -11.06
CA LYS A 251 -5.73 10.07 -12.32
C LYS A 251 -4.71 9.58 -13.33
N THR A 252 -5.21 8.83 -14.30
CA THR A 252 -4.51 8.54 -15.54
C THR A 252 -4.78 9.68 -16.52
N LYS A 253 -4.00 10.77 -16.42
CA LYS A 253 -4.11 11.89 -17.37
C LYS A 253 -3.25 11.62 -18.61
N GLY A 254 -3.88 11.48 -19.77
CA GLY A 254 -3.20 11.62 -21.07
C GLY A 254 -2.95 10.34 -21.85
N GLY A 255 -4.02 9.66 -22.26
CA GLY A 255 -4.01 8.76 -23.42
C GLY A 255 -3.82 9.53 -24.73
N SER A 256 -2.62 10.05 -24.93
CA SER A 256 -2.04 10.37 -26.24
C SER A 256 -0.68 9.66 -26.26
N PHE A 257 -0.30 9.15 -27.43
CA PHE A 257 0.78 8.18 -27.71
C PHE A 257 2.19 8.49 -27.14
N ARG A 258 2.40 9.56 -26.34
CA ARG A 258 3.73 10.15 -26.09
C ARG A 258 4.23 10.29 -24.65
N ASP A 259 3.42 10.14 -23.58
CA ASP A 259 3.96 10.22 -22.19
C ASP A 259 3.02 9.58 -21.14
N PRO A 260 3.35 8.40 -20.58
CA PRO A 260 2.54 7.79 -19.51
C PRO A 260 2.71 8.59 -18.22
N ARG A 261 1.76 9.50 -17.96
CA ARG A 261 1.70 10.26 -16.70
C ARG A 261 0.79 9.55 -15.73
N PHE A 262 1.38 9.16 -14.60
CA PHE A 262 0.63 8.62 -13.48
C PHE A 262 0.63 9.65 -12.35
N SER A 263 -0.56 9.90 -11.82
CA SER A 263 -0.74 10.85 -10.74
C SER A 263 -1.88 10.40 -9.84
N TRP A 264 -1.78 10.73 -8.56
CA TRP A 264 -2.89 10.59 -7.63
C TRP A 264 -2.95 11.76 -6.67
N THR A 265 -4.11 11.94 -6.07
CA THR A 265 -4.37 12.94 -5.03
C THR A 265 -4.89 12.20 -3.80
N MET A 266 -4.34 12.51 -2.62
CA MET A 266 -4.80 11.97 -1.35
C MET A 266 -5.38 13.09 -0.48
N THR A 267 -6.64 12.95 -0.10
CA THR A 267 -7.34 13.82 0.86
C THR A 267 -7.43 13.15 2.22
N SER A 268 -7.30 13.93 3.29
CA SER A 268 -7.62 13.50 4.66
C SER A 268 -9.03 13.97 5.02
N SER A 269 -9.80 13.11 5.68
CA SER A 269 -11.08 13.56 6.24
C SER A 269 -10.80 14.54 7.40
N PRO A 270 -11.51 15.67 7.48
CA PRO A 270 -11.38 16.56 8.62
C PRO A 270 -11.76 15.80 9.88
N THR A 271 -10.90 15.86 10.90
CA THR A 271 -11.23 15.33 12.22
C THR A 271 -12.49 16.05 12.70
N THR A 272 -13.57 15.30 12.90
CA THR A 272 -14.96 15.74 13.18
C THR A 272 -15.15 16.43 14.53
N SER A 273 -14.11 17.03 15.13
CA SER A 273 -14.21 17.76 16.38
C SER A 273 -14.88 19.13 16.15
N GLY A 274 -16.22 19.11 16.04
CA GLY A 274 -17.29 20.12 16.23
C GLY A 274 -17.04 21.63 16.23
N LYS A 275 -15.85 22.11 15.94
CA LYS A 275 -15.49 23.51 15.82
C LYS A 275 -15.53 23.83 14.33
N LEU A 276 -16.26 24.90 13.99
CA LEU A 276 -16.18 25.56 12.69
C LEU A 276 -14.74 26.03 12.45
N ILE A 277 -13.86 25.12 12.03
CA ILE A 277 -12.52 25.45 11.59
C ILE A 277 -12.68 26.20 10.28
N SER A 278 -12.07 27.39 10.22
CA SER A 278 -12.12 28.29 9.08
C SER A 278 -11.79 27.54 7.77
N LYS A 279 -12.55 27.87 6.72
CA LYS A 279 -12.54 27.34 5.33
C LYS A 279 -11.18 27.30 4.59
N THR A 280 -10.04 27.49 5.23
CA THR A 280 -8.73 27.17 4.65
C THR A 280 -8.61 25.66 4.51
N ALA A 281 -9.21 25.14 3.44
CA ALA A 281 -9.12 23.75 3.03
C ALA A 281 -7.63 23.38 2.95
N GLU A 282 -7.22 22.39 3.75
CA GLU A 282 -5.86 21.86 3.64
C GLU A 282 -5.64 21.35 2.22
N ARG A 283 -4.51 21.73 1.62
CA ARG A 283 -4.16 21.26 0.29
C ARG A 283 -4.02 19.73 0.34
N PRO A 284 -4.55 18.98 -0.64
CA PRO A 284 -4.38 17.54 -0.64
C PRO A 284 -2.93 17.17 -0.95
N TRP A 285 -2.51 15.99 -0.51
CA TRP A 285 -1.26 15.40 -0.97
C TRP A 285 -1.38 15.06 -2.45
N THR A 286 -0.33 15.33 -3.24
CA THR A 286 -0.33 14.99 -4.66
C THR A 286 0.94 14.25 -5.04
N TYR A 287 0.80 13.22 -5.86
CA TYR A 287 1.92 12.49 -6.43
C TYR A 287 1.89 12.62 -7.94
N ASN A 288 3.05 12.87 -8.53
CA ASN A 288 3.22 12.94 -9.97
C ASN A 288 4.52 12.22 -10.36
N ILE A 289 4.40 11.24 -11.26
CA ILE A 289 5.54 10.60 -11.90
C ILE A 289 5.45 10.78 -13.42
N LYS A 290 6.57 11.19 -14.01
CA LYS A 290 6.78 11.23 -15.46
C LYS A 290 7.94 10.34 -15.82
N ARG A 291 7.78 9.57 -16.88
CA ARG A 291 8.78 8.62 -17.36
C ARG A 291 9.10 8.90 -18.80
N ASP A 292 10.36 8.71 -19.16
CA ASP A 292 10.80 8.81 -20.53
C ASP A 292 10.21 7.63 -21.32
N ILE A 293 9.52 7.91 -22.43
CA ILE A 293 8.82 6.87 -23.19
C ILE A 293 9.78 5.88 -23.87
N SER A 294 10.93 6.36 -24.32
CA SER A 294 11.90 5.55 -25.05
C SER A 294 12.69 4.61 -24.14
N SER A 295 13.14 5.12 -23.00
CA SER A 295 13.97 4.37 -22.06
C SER A 295 13.16 3.74 -20.92
N ASN A 296 11.89 4.13 -20.78
CA ASN A 296 11.06 3.82 -19.60
C ASN A 296 11.70 4.29 -18.28
N LEU A 297 12.72 5.16 -18.34
CA LEU A 297 13.41 5.64 -17.14
C LEU A 297 12.61 6.77 -16.48
N LYS A 298 12.74 6.87 -15.17
CA LYS A 298 12.13 7.94 -14.39
C LYS A 298 12.70 9.29 -14.80
N LYS A 299 11.86 10.20 -15.29
CA LYS A 299 12.25 11.57 -15.67
C LYS A 299 12.04 12.54 -14.51
N THR A 300 10.86 12.52 -13.90
CA THR A 300 10.54 13.31 -12.71
C THR A 300 9.63 12.51 -11.80
N GLU A 301 9.83 12.62 -10.49
CA GLU A 301 8.94 12.05 -9.48
C GLU A 301 8.87 13.03 -8.31
N THR A 302 7.66 13.44 -7.97
CA THR A 302 7.41 14.46 -6.95
C THR A 302 6.22 14.05 -6.10
N LEU A 303 6.42 13.97 -4.80
CA LEU A 303 5.36 13.81 -3.80
C LEU A 303 5.22 15.13 -3.03
N THR A 304 4.13 15.85 -3.26
CA THR A 304 3.85 17.16 -2.68
C THR A 304 2.96 16.98 -1.43
N PRO A 305 3.42 17.33 -0.23
CA PRO A 305 2.61 17.28 0.98
C PRO A 305 1.57 18.40 1.02
N SER A 306 0.63 18.32 1.96
CA SER A 306 -0.33 19.41 2.21
C SER A 306 0.35 20.71 2.67
N LYS A 307 1.47 20.58 3.39
CA LYS A 307 2.32 21.66 3.93
C LYS A 307 3.79 21.23 3.86
N GLY A 308 4.68 22.17 3.57
CA GLY A 308 6.12 21.93 3.52
C GLY A 308 6.68 21.80 2.10
N HIS A 309 7.85 21.16 2.00
CA HIS A 309 8.58 20.95 0.75
C HIS A 309 8.22 19.63 0.10
N ASP A 310 8.41 19.53 -1.21
CA ASP A 310 8.24 18.28 -1.94
C ASP A 310 9.20 17.19 -1.45
N LEU A 311 8.67 15.97 -1.34
CA LEU A 311 9.42 14.78 -0.98
C LEU A 311 9.96 14.12 -2.26
N ILE A 312 11.27 13.88 -2.28
CA ILE A 312 11.93 13.11 -3.34
C ILE A 312 12.04 11.66 -2.88
N CYS A 313 11.42 10.75 -3.64
CA CYS A 313 11.43 9.33 -3.36
C CYS A 313 12.44 8.59 -4.26
N GLY A 314 13.20 7.67 -3.67
CA GLY A 314 14.16 6.80 -4.35
C GLY A 314 13.79 5.34 -4.15
N TYR A 315 13.13 4.75 -5.16
CA TYR A 315 12.84 3.32 -5.19
C TYR A 315 14.07 2.53 -5.64
N PHE A 316 14.31 1.40 -4.97
CA PHE A 316 15.38 0.46 -5.28
C PHE A 316 14.83 -0.97 -5.23
N HIS A 317 14.93 -1.68 -6.36
CA HIS A 317 14.62 -3.10 -6.47
C HIS A 317 15.88 -3.91 -6.17
N GLY A 318 15.97 -4.47 -4.96
CA GLY A 318 17.12 -5.24 -4.52
C GLY A 318 16.96 -6.74 -4.75
N LEU A 319 18.06 -7.48 -4.62
CA LEU A 319 18.04 -8.94 -4.73
C LEU A 319 17.30 -9.62 -3.57
N ASN A 320 17.33 -8.99 -2.39
CA ASN A 320 16.79 -9.56 -1.14
C ASN A 320 15.55 -8.81 -0.63
N TYR A 321 15.33 -7.58 -1.07
CA TYR A 321 14.21 -6.74 -0.68
C TYR A 321 14.05 -5.56 -1.63
N ASP A 322 12.85 -5.02 -1.68
CA ASP A 322 12.52 -3.76 -2.30
C ASP A 322 12.53 -2.66 -1.26
N SER A 323 12.93 -1.45 -1.66
CA SER A 323 12.95 -0.33 -0.72
C SER A 323 12.61 1.00 -1.37
N LEU A 324 12.04 1.90 -0.56
CA LEU A 324 11.77 3.29 -0.94
C LEU A 324 12.38 4.21 0.11
N LYS A 325 13.43 4.95 -0.28
CA LYS A 325 14.10 5.94 0.58
C LYS A 325 13.56 7.35 0.30
N PHE A 326 13.35 8.14 1.34
CA PHE A 326 12.92 9.54 1.21
C PHE A 326 13.32 10.36 2.46
N ILE A 327 13.24 11.68 2.36
CA ILE A 327 13.39 12.60 3.50
C ILE A 327 11.98 13.08 3.87
N GLY A 328 11.59 12.87 5.12
CA GLY A 328 10.26 13.27 5.61
C GLY A 328 10.13 14.77 5.79
N THR A 329 8.90 15.23 6.03
CA THR A 329 8.60 16.65 6.31
C THR A 329 9.25 17.16 7.61
N ASP A 330 9.69 16.24 8.48
CA ASP A 330 10.44 16.50 9.71
C ASP A 330 11.97 16.54 9.51
N GLY A 331 12.46 16.37 8.27
CA GLY A 331 13.88 16.35 7.93
C GLY A 331 14.63 15.06 8.31
N LYS A 332 13.92 14.02 8.78
CA LYS A 332 14.53 12.70 9.02
C LYS A 332 14.54 11.87 7.74
N VAL A 333 15.48 10.93 7.67
CA VAL A 333 15.58 9.99 6.55
C VAL A 333 14.75 8.76 6.88
N TYR A 334 13.85 8.39 5.97
CA TYR A 334 13.00 7.23 6.07
C TYR A 334 13.32 6.21 4.97
N LYS A 335 13.05 4.94 5.25
CA LYS A 335 13.19 3.86 4.27
C LYS A 335 12.09 2.81 4.48
N TRP A 336 11.18 2.68 3.52
CA TRP A 336 10.36 1.48 3.43
C TRP A 336 11.21 0.31 2.95
N VAL A 337 10.97 -0.87 3.51
CA VAL A 337 11.66 -2.11 3.18
C VAL A 337 10.63 -3.23 3.12
N SER A 338 10.56 -3.94 2.00
CA SER A 338 9.83 -5.19 1.92
C SER A 338 10.64 -6.31 2.57
N HIS A 339 9.98 -7.29 3.19
CA HIS A 339 10.73 -8.41 3.78
C HIS A 339 11.22 -9.44 2.76
N ILE A 340 10.63 -9.45 1.56
CA ILE A 340 10.99 -10.27 0.42
C ILE A 340 10.98 -9.41 -0.84
N PRO A 341 11.86 -9.66 -1.83
CA PRO A 341 11.81 -8.93 -3.07
C PRO A 341 10.55 -9.36 -3.82
N LEU A 342 9.83 -8.41 -4.41
CA LEU A 342 8.70 -8.76 -5.25
C LEU A 342 9.25 -9.53 -6.45
N ASN A 343 8.92 -10.81 -6.60
CA ASN A 343 9.29 -11.63 -7.74
C ASN A 343 8.30 -12.78 -7.96
N PRO A 344 7.30 -12.60 -8.83
CA PRO A 344 6.30 -13.64 -9.09
C PRO A 344 6.95 -14.90 -9.65
N LEU A 345 8.02 -14.79 -10.45
CA LEU A 345 8.70 -15.97 -11.02
C LEU A 345 9.36 -16.86 -9.95
N ARG A 346 9.53 -16.35 -8.73
CA ARG A 346 10.08 -17.09 -7.59
C ARG A 346 9.06 -17.41 -6.50
N GLY A 347 7.77 -17.22 -6.77
CA GLY A 347 6.75 -17.48 -5.75
C GLY A 347 6.39 -16.29 -4.86
N TYR A 348 7.13 -15.20 -4.94
CA TYR A 348 6.92 -14.07 -4.04
C TYR A 348 5.72 -13.25 -4.51
N LEU A 349 4.58 -13.56 -3.89
CA LEU A 349 3.30 -12.96 -4.16
C LEU A 349 3.25 -11.54 -3.60
N TYR A 350 2.70 -10.60 -4.37
CA TYR A 350 2.45 -9.23 -3.93
C TYR A 350 1.65 -9.20 -2.63
N GLY A 351 0.56 -9.98 -2.55
CA GLY A 351 -0.26 -10.10 -1.34
C GLY A 351 0.41 -10.85 -0.18
N ALA A 352 1.55 -11.49 -0.41
CA ALA A 352 2.35 -12.11 0.63
C ALA A 352 3.48 -11.19 1.10
N THR A 353 3.59 -9.96 0.58
CA THR A 353 4.63 -9.01 0.99
C THR A 353 4.18 -8.17 2.18
N ARG A 354 5.04 -8.12 3.19
CA ARG A 354 4.99 -7.22 4.34
C ARG A 354 6.11 -6.19 4.21
N HIS A 355 5.82 -4.96 4.62
CA HIS A 355 6.70 -3.81 4.53
C HIS A 355 6.90 -3.21 5.92
N ALA A 356 8.08 -2.69 6.21
CA ALA A 356 8.36 -1.89 7.40
C ALA A 356 8.98 -0.56 7.01
N LEU A 357 8.56 0.51 7.68
CA LEU A 357 9.10 1.84 7.56
C LEU A 357 10.10 2.10 8.67
N PHE A 358 11.36 2.21 8.28
CA PHE A 358 12.46 2.54 9.16
C PHE A 358 12.72 4.04 9.15
N VAL A 359 13.15 4.59 10.28
CA VAL A 359 13.58 5.99 10.41
C VAL A 359 15.00 6.07 10.95
N SER A 360 15.84 6.93 10.36
CA SER A 360 17.15 7.24 10.93
C SER A 360 17.00 7.97 12.26
N THR A 361 17.83 7.62 13.25
CA THR A 361 17.88 8.31 14.54
C THR A 361 18.41 9.74 14.41
N GLN A 362 19.18 10.00 13.35
CA GLN A 362 19.78 11.31 13.09
C GLN A 362 19.04 12.05 11.97
N ARG A 363 19.04 13.38 12.05
CA ARG A 363 18.53 14.23 10.97
C ARG A 363 19.47 14.14 9.76
N TYR A 364 18.93 14.42 8.57
CA TYR A 364 19.72 14.41 7.34
C TYR A 364 20.94 15.34 7.43
N GLY A 365 22.14 14.82 7.14
CA GLY A 365 23.40 15.56 7.27
C GLY A 365 24.61 14.67 7.54
N VAL A 366 25.73 15.29 7.97
CA VAL A 366 26.99 14.61 8.29
C VAL A 366 26.77 13.66 9.48
N GLY A 367 26.82 12.36 9.21
CA GLY A 367 26.62 11.30 10.21
C GLY A 367 25.29 10.53 10.11
N ALA A 368 24.39 10.91 9.19
CA ALA A 368 23.09 10.24 9.06
C ALA A 368 23.25 8.72 8.83
N GLN A 369 22.96 7.94 9.86
CA GLN A 369 22.99 6.48 9.83
C GLN A 369 21.94 5.96 8.84
N ASP A 370 22.23 4.84 8.16
CA ASP A 370 21.23 4.16 7.33
C ASP A 370 19.99 3.86 8.18
N PRO A 371 18.78 4.32 7.74
CA PRO A 371 17.54 4.05 8.45
C PRO A 371 17.34 2.57 8.81
N LEU A 372 17.91 1.62 8.06
CA LEU A 372 17.84 0.19 8.37
C LEU A 372 18.30 -0.17 9.79
N TYR A 373 19.18 0.64 10.39
CA TYR A 373 19.65 0.45 11.76
C TYR A 373 18.84 1.27 12.79
N GLY A 374 17.82 1.99 12.34
CA GLY A 374 16.94 2.78 13.19
C GLY A 374 15.68 2.03 13.61
N GLN A 375 14.71 2.79 14.14
CA GLN A 375 13.45 2.23 14.65
C GLN A 375 12.43 2.00 13.54
N ILE A 376 11.65 0.93 13.64
CA ILE A 376 10.47 0.72 12.80
C ILE A 376 9.32 1.60 13.34
N VAL A 377 8.90 2.59 12.55
CA VAL A 377 7.84 3.54 12.94
C VAL A 377 6.47 3.21 12.36
N ALA A 378 6.42 2.36 11.34
CA ALA A 378 5.20 1.79 10.80
C ALA A 378 5.50 0.47 10.09
N ASP A 379 4.49 -0.38 9.92
CA ASP A 379 4.57 -1.55 9.05
C ASP A 379 3.22 -1.83 8.39
N HIS A 380 3.27 -2.52 7.26
CA HIS A 380 2.13 -2.78 6.38
C HIS A 380 2.12 -4.25 5.95
N ALA A 381 0.94 -4.87 5.97
CA ALA A 381 0.71 -6.19 5.40
C ALA A 381 -0.65 -6.25 4.68
N PHE A 382 -0.70 -6.96 3.57
CA PHE A 382 -1.97 -7.20 2.84
C PHE A 382 -2.95 -8.07 3.61
N PHE A 383 -2.43 -8.92 4.50
CA PHE A 383 -3.22 -9.79 5.35
C PHE A 383 -2.74 -9.69 6.80
N ASP A 384 -3.62 -9.28 7.68
CA ASP A 384 -3.31 -8.96 9.07
C ASP A 384 -3.55 -10.10 10.06
N GLY A 385 -4.13 -11.20 9.62
CA GLY A 385 -4.52 -12.33 10.47
C GLY A 385 -5.89 -12.19 11.10
N HIS A 386 -6.61 -11.09 10.84
CA HIS A 386 -7.82 -10.82 11.60
C HIS A 386 -8.95 -11.79 11.27
N ILE A 387 -9.51 -12.26 12.36
CA ILE A 387 -10.66 -13.14 12.45
C ILE A 387 -11.72 -12.34 13.21
N ASP A 388 -12.86 -12.10 12.56
CA ASP A 388 -14.02 -11.52 13.23
C ASP A 388 -14.90 -12.65 13.74
N ASP A 389 -14.74 -13.00 15.01
CA ASP A 389 -15.57 -14.00 15.69
C ASP A 389 -17.04 -13.56 15.83
N LEU A 390 -17.34 -12.29 15.57
CA LEU A 390 -18.67 -11.70 15.60
C LEU A 390 -19.24 -11.47 14.19
N ASP A 391 -18.60 -11.97 13.13
CA ASP A 391 -19.13 -11.86 11.79
C ASP A 391 -20.40 -12.72 11.65
N VAL A 392 -21.49 -12.17 11.12
CA VAL A 392 -22.79 -12.86 11.07
C VAL A 392 -23.16 -13.10 9.61
N HIS A 393 -23.17 -14.37 9.22
CA HIS A 393 -23.48 -14.82 7.87
C HIS A 393 -24.98 -15.18 7.78
N ASN A 394 -25.81 -14.15 7.57
CA ASN A 394 -27.27 -14.29 7.50
C ASN A 394 -27.70 -15.27 6.39
N ASN A 395 -28.74 -16.05 6.65
CA ASN A 395 -29.29 -17.07 5.73
C ASN A 395 -28.32 -18.19 5.34
N ILE A 396 -27.16 -18.29 6.01
CA ILE A 396 -26.23 -19.40 5.82
C ILE A 396 -26.44 -20.42 6.93
N ILE A 397 -26.59 -21.69 6.55
CA ILE A 397 -26.77 -22.83 7.44
C ILE A 397 -25.50 -23.67 7.41
N CYS A 398 -24.99 -24.03 8.59
CA CYS A 398 -23.89 -24.99 8.68
C CYS A 398 -24.37 -26.41 8.31
N GLY A 399 -23.78 -27.03 7.28
CA GLY A 399 -24.13 -28.39 6.85
C GLY A 399 -23.78 -29.50 7.86
N GLY A 400 -22.99 -29.19 8.90
CA GLY A 400 -22.65 -30.12 9.97
C GLY A 400 -23.65 -30.09 11.13
N CYS A 401 -23.84 -28.93 11.75
CA CYS A 401 -24.69 -28.78 12.95
C CYS A 401 -26.02 -28.06 12.72
N ASN A 402 -26.32 -27.67 11.48
CA ASN A 402 -27.52 -26.91 11.09
C ASN A 402 -27.70 -25.56 11.79
N ILE A 403 -26.65 -25.01 12.43
CA ILE A 403 -26.73 -23.66 13.02
C ILE A 403 -26.92 -22.61 11.92
N SER A 404 -27.83 -21.66 12.16
CA SER A 404 -28.10 -20.51 11.31
C SER A 404 -28.57 -19.31 12.13
N PRO A 405 -28.06 -18.09 11.89
CA PRO A 405 -26.93 -17.80 10.99
C PRO A 405 -25.63 -18.42 11.50
N ILE A 406 -24.64 -18.58 10.61
CA ILE A 406 -23.27 -18.90 11.07
C ILE A 406 -22.69 -17.62 11.68
N ILE A 407 -22.24 -17.70 12.93
CA ILE A 407 -21.55 -16.63 13.65
C ILE A 407 -20.06 -16.96 13.72
N GLY A 408 -19.21 -15.98 13.42
CA GLY A 408 -17.76 -16.10 13.33
C GLY A 408 -17.32 -16.74 12.01
N HIS A 409 -16.42 -17.73 12.09
CA HIS A 409 -15.87 -18.36 10.90
C HIS A 409 -16.91 -19.14 10.08
N ARG A 410 -17.13 -18.68 8.85
CA ARG A 410 -17.84 -19.40 7.79
C ARG A 410 -16.84 -20.05 6.83
N TRP A 411 -16.89 -21.36 6.72
CA TRP A 411 -16.07 -22.15 5.82
C TRP A 411 -16.91 -22.66 4.64
N LEU A 412 -16.61 -22.23 3.43
CA LEU A 412 -17.28 -22.68 2.20
C LEU A 412 -16.49 -23.83 1.56
N CYS A 413 -17.16 -24.95 1.29
CA CYS A 413 -16.59 -26.04 0.51
C CYS A 413 -16.49 -25.65 -0.96
N ARG A 414 -15.32 -25.86 -1.57
CA ARG A 414 -15.06 -25.61 -2.99
C ARG A 414 -15.32 -26.82 -3.88
N THR A 415 -15.21 -28.02 -3.33
CA THR A 415 -15.38 -29.26 -4.10
C THR A 415 -16.85 -29.59 -4.32
N CYS A 416 -17.72 -29.23 -3.37
CA CYS A 416 -19.14 -29.50 -3.48
C CYS A 416 -19.81 -28.59 -4.51
N VAL A 417 -20.64 -29.18 -5.38
CA VAL A 417 -21.47 -28.43 -6.34
C VAL A 417 -22.51 -27.55 -5.62
N LYS A 418 -23.00 -28.00 -4.46
CA LYS A 418 -23.87 -27.20 -3.60
C LYS A 418 -23.02 -26.37 -2.65
N GLN A 419 -23.51 -25.16 -2.32
CA GLN A 419 -22.90 -24.26 -1.32
C GLN A 419 -22.91 -24.89 0.08
N HIS A 420 -21.98 -25.82 0.31
CA HIS A 420 -21.82 -26.51 1.57
C HIS A 420 -20.97 -25.61 2.47
N ASN A 421 -21.61 -25.01 3.48
CA ASN A 421 -20.97 -24.14 4.45
C ASN A 421 -20.79 -24.88 5.77
N LEU A 422 -19.71 -24.65 6.49
CA LEU A 422 -19.47 -25.14 7.84
C LEU A 422 -19.13 -23.97 8.78
N CYS A 423 -19.57 -24.06 10.03
CA CYS A 423 -19.05 -23.20 11.09
C CYS A 423 -17.66 -23.70 11.55
N ASN A 424 -16.94 -22.87 12.30
CA ASN A 424 -15.61 -23.23 12.82
C ASN A 424 -15.61 -24.57 13.57
N THR A 425 -16.56 -24.72 14.49
CA THR A 425 -16.67 -25.89 15.36
C THR A 425 -16.87 -27.16 14.55
N CYS A 426 -17.77 -27.11 13.55
CA CYS A 426 -17.95 -28.25 12.66
C CYS A 426 -16.68 -28.54 11.89
N LEU A 427 -16.01 -27.57 11.25
CA LEU A 427 -14.78 -27.85 10.51
C LEU A 427 -13.72 -28.54 11.38
N GLN A 428 -13.55 -28.09 12.62
CA GLN A 428 -12.57 -28.66 13.55
C GLN A 428 -12.94 -30.09 14.00
N LEU A 429 -14.22 -30.34 14.31
CA LEU A 429 -14.70 -31.65 14.77
C LEU A 429 -14.86 -32.67 13.62
N SER A 430 -15.23 -32.20 12.43
CA SER A 430 -15.65 -33.03 11.31
C SER A 430 -14.52 -33.47 10.39
N LYS A 431 -13.26 -33.47 10.85
CA LYS A 431 -12.17 -34.19 10.16
C LYS A 431 -12.55 -35.64 9.80
N SER A 432 -13.52 -36.24 10.50
CA SER A 432 -14.08 -37.57 10.23
C SER A 432 -15.39 -37.62 9.42
N VAL A 433 -16.19 -36.55 9.33
CA VAL A 433 -17.51 -36.52 8.66
C VAL A 433 -17.46 -35.84 7.28
N ILE A 434 -16.42 -35.02 7.06
CA ILE A 434 -16.14 -34.41 5.77
C ILE A 434 -15.72 -35.52 4.79
N LEU A 435 -16.40 -35.60 3.63
CA LEU A 435 -15.91 -36.41 2.51
C LEU A 435 -14.45 -36.00 2.25
N GLY A 436 -13.50 -36.94 2.31
CA GLY A 436 -12.06 -36.63 2.26
C GLY A 436 -11.60 -35.83 1.03
N SER A 437 -12.45 -35.65 0.02
CA SER A 437 -12.24 -34.82 -1.16
C SER A 437 -12.66 -33.35 -1.02
N CYS A 438 -13.38 -32.98 0.04
CA CYS A 438 -13.85 -31.61 0.25
C CYS A 438 -12.71 -30.69 0.68
N THR A 439 -12.54 -29.59 -0.05
CA THR A 439 -11.62 -28.51 0.29
C THR A 439 -12.42 -27.32 0.78
N PHE A 440 -12.11 -26.81 1.98
CA PHE A 440 -12.83 -25.69 2.58
C PHE A 440 -12.03 -24.40 2.49
N THR A 441 -12.74 -23.28 2.50
CA THR A 441 -12.14 -21.95 2.48
C THR A 441 -12.90 -21.04 3.40
N LEU A 442 -12.16 -20.32 4.23
CA LEU A 442 -12.74 -19.32 5.11
C LEU A 442 -13.22 -18.12 4.30
N VAL A 443 -14.46 -17.70 4.53
CA VAL A 443 -15.12 -16.61 3.80
C VAL A 443 -14.77 -15.24 4.37
N SER A 444 -14.44 -15.14 5.66
CA SER A 444 -13.99 -13.89 6.26
C SER A 444 -12.62 -13.49 5.66
N ARG A 445 -12.55 -12.33 5.01
CA ARG A 445 -11.34 -11.85 4.33
C ARG A 445 -10.46 -11.08 5.32
N PRO A 446 -9.13 -11.33 5.34
CA PRO A 446 -8.24 -10.46 6.09
C PRO A 446 -8.19 -9.09 5.41
N ASP A 447 -7.97 -8.05 6.19
CA ASP A 447 -7.87 -6.68 5.68
C ASP A 447 -6.42 -6.32 5.39
N GLU A 448 -6.21 -5.53 4.33
CA GLU A 448 -4.95 -4.82 4.15
C GLU A 448 -4.79 -3.84 5.31
N THR A 449 -3.68 -3.94 6.05
CA THR A 449 -3.53 -3.25 7.32
C THR A 449 -2.18 -2.54 7.41
N LEU A 450 -2.23 -1.30 7.89
CA LEU A 450 -1.09 -0.45 8.18
C LEU A 450 -1.11 -0.12 9.67
N TRP A 451 -0.05 -0.49 10.38
CA TRP A 451 0.15 -0.17 11.78
C TRP A 451 1.14 0.99 11.90
N ILE A 452 0.70 2.07 12.53
CA ILE A 452 1.59 3.14 12.99
C ILE A 452 2.13 2.73 14.36
N ARG A 453 3.43 2.87 14.59
CA ARG A 453 4.13 2.45 15.81
C ARG A 453 4.83 3.58 16.54
N SER A 454 4.95 4.74 15.91
CA SER A 454 5.47 5.95 16.55
C SER A 454 4.41 7.05 16.60
N LYS A 455 4.34 7.76 17.73
CA LYS A 455 3.45 8.93 17.89
C LYS A 455 4.00 10.17 17.18
N ASP A 456 5.31 10.21 16.95
CA ASP A 456 6.00 11.36 16.36
C ASP A 456 6.00 11.33 14.83
N THR A 457 5.48 10.26 14.22
CA THR A 457 5.44 10.08 12.78
C THR A 457 4.10 10.54 12.23
N ASP A 458 4.12 11.42 11.22
CA ASP A 458 2.92 11.87 10.52
C ASP A 458 2.26 10.71 9.75
N PRO A 459 1.03 10.27 10.14
CA PRO A 459 0.35 9.18 9.45
C PRO A 459 0.04 9.48 7.98
N ALA A 460 -0.16 10.76 7.61
CA ALA A 460 -0.43 11.12 6.21
C ALA A 460 0.79 10.87 5.33
N MET A 461 1.99 11.25 5.80
CA MET A 461 3.25 10.92 5.13
C MET A 461 3.46 9.41 5.00
N VAL A 462 3.20 8.64 6.05
CA VAL A 462 3.34 7.17 6.02
C VAL A 462 2.43 6.56 4.96
N VAL A 463 1.15 6.95 4.94
CA VAL A 463 0.16 6.46 3.99
C VAL A 463 0.51 6.86 2.55
N ALA A 464 0.89 8.11 2.34
CA ALA A 464 1.28 8.63 1.02
C ALA A 464 2.52 7.90 0.46
N THR A 465 3.56 7.72 1.27
CA THR A 465 4.81 7.08 0.85
C THR A 465 4.67 5.56 0.69
N LEU A 466 3.81 4.92 1.47
CA LEU A 466 3.42 3.52 1.23
C LEU A 466 2.76 3.35 -0.14
N GLN A 467 1.87 4.28 -0.51
CA GLN A 467 1.24 4.22 -1.83
C GLN A 467 2.28 4.37 -2.97
N VAL A 468 3.27 5.27 -2.81
CA VAL A 468 4.39 5.38 -3.78
C VAL A 468 5.14 4.06 -3.92
N LEU A 469 5.46 3.37 -2.81
CA LEU A 469 6.11 2.06 -2.85
C LEU A 469 5.27 1.04 -3.63
N LYS A 470 3.98 0.91 -3.29
CA LYS A 470 3.04 0.01 -3.96
C LYS A 470 2.94 0.28 -5.47
N ASP A 471 2.96 1.55 -5.87
CA ASP A 471 2.92 1.94 -7.29
C ASP A 471 4.17 1.46 -8.04
N TRP A 472 5.35 1.55 -7.43
CA TRP A 472 6.62 1.06 -7.99
C TRP A 472 6.68 -0.47 -8.08
N GLU A 473 6.15 -1.15 -7.07
CA GLU A 473 6.00 -2.61 -7.03
C GLU A 473 5.07 -3.09 -8.16
N MET A 474 3.89 -2.47 -8.27
CA MET A 474 2.95 -2.72 -9.36
C MET A 474 3.57 -2.44 -10.72
N HIS A 475 4.34 -1.38 -10.84
CA HIS A 475 5.05 -1.07 -12.07
C HIS A 475 6.04 -2.19 -12.44
N SER A 476 6.83 -2.66 -11.48
CA SER A 476 7.80 -3.74 -11.67
C SER A 476 7.11 -5.06 -12.08
N LEU A 477 5.92 -5.35 -11.56
CA LEU A 477 5.10 -6.49 -11.98
C LEU A 477 4.60 -6.36 -13.42
N ARG A 478 4.17 -5.16 -13.84
CA ARG A 478 3.75 -4.89 -15.22
C ARG A 478 4.89 -5.09 -16.21
N GLU A 479 6.10 -4.63 -15.90
CA GLU A 479 7.28 -4.86 -16.75
C GLU A 479 7.61 -6.35 -16.87
N ARG A 480 7.49 -7.10 -15.78
CA ARG A 480 7.70 -8.56 -15.83
C ARG A 480 6.64 -9.28 -16.65
N LYS A 481 5.35 -8.93 -16.48
CA LYS A 481 4.27 -9.45 -17.33
C LYS A 481 4.52 -9.16 -18.81
N LYS A 482 5.08 -7.99 -19.14
CA LYS A 482 5.47 -7.64 -20.52
C LYS A 482 6.64 -8.48 -21.04
N LYS A 483 7.63 -8.76 -20.19
CA LYS A 483 8.82 -9.53 -20.55
C LYS A 483 8.54 -11.02 -20.75
N ASP A 484 7.72 -11.62 -19.89
CA ASP A 484 7.35 -13.04 -19.94
C ASP A 484 5.88 -13.22 -19.52
N PRO A 485 4.93 -13.02 -20.45
CA PRO A 485 3.51 -13.06 -20.13
C PRO A 485 3.03 -14.46 -19.72
N GLU A 486 3.59 -15.52 -20.31
CA GLU A 486 3.15 -16.90 -20.04
C GLU A 486 3.65 -17.41 -18.69
N ALA A 487 4.90 -17.14 -18.32
CA ALA A 487 5.36 -17.49 -16.98
C ALA A 487 4.64 -16.66 -15.91
N PHE A 488 4.40 -15.38 -16.17
CA PHE A 488 3.62 -14.53 -15.27
C PHE A 488 2.20 -15.08 -15.09
N LYS A 489 1.51 -15.42 -16.18
CA LYS A 489 0.15 -16.00 -16.16
C LYS A 489 0.11 -17.29 -15.35
N ARG A 490 1.00 -18.26 -15.63
CA ARG A 490 1.06 -19.53 -14.88
C ARG A 490 1.24 -19.31 -13.38
N HIS A 491 2.10 -18.36 -13.01
CA HIS A 491 2.33 -18.05 -11.61
C HIS A 491 1.09 -17.44 -10.93
N ILE A 492 0.41 -16.51 -11.61
CA ILE A 492 -0.85 -15.95 -11.10
C ILE A 492 -1.94 -17.02 -11.01
N GLU A 493 -2.01 -17.95 -11.96
CA GLU A 493 -2.95 -19.07 -11.92
C GLU A 493 -2.67 -19.99 -10.73
N ALA A 494 -1.41 -20.36 -10.49
CA ALA A 494 -1.01 -21.15 -9.32
C ALA A 494 -1.35 -20.44 -8.01
N ALA A 495 -1.08 -19.13 -7.91
CA ALA A 495 -1.47 -18.35 -6.73
C ALA A 495 -2.99 -18.38 -6.50
N ARG A 496 -3.77 -18.25 -7.57
CA ARG A 496 -5.24 -18.28 -7.57
C ARG A 496 -5.86 -19.66 -7.33
N GLU A 497 -5.07 -20.72 -7.21
CA GLU A 497 -5.57 -21.99 -6.70
C GLU A 497 -6.05 -21.83 -5.24
N ASN A 498 -5.45 -20.90 -4.51
CA ASN A 498 -5.79 -20.55 -3.13
C ASN A 498 -6.77 -19.36 -3.04
N TYR A 499 -7.48 -19.23 -1.90
CA TYR A 499 -8.50 -18.18 -1.72
C TYR A 499 -7.89 -16.80 -1.73
N LEU A 500 -6.87 -16.63 -0.90
CA LEU A 500 -6.19 -15.37 -0.70
C LEU A 500 -5.48 -14.93 -1.99
N GLY A 501 -5.03 -15.90 -2.80
CA GLY A 501 -4.56 -15.63 -4.15
C GLY A 501 -5.67 -15.10 -5.07
N LYS A 502 -6.88 -15.67 -5.06
CA LYS A 502 -8.01 -15.09 -5.83
C LYS A 502 -8.38 -13.69 -5.35
N VAL A 503 -8.28 -13.44 -4.05
CA VAL A 503 -8.54 -12.14 -3.43
C VAL A 503 -7.53 -11.08 -3.88
N VAL A 504 -6.25 -11.42 -3.91
CA VAL A 504 -5.13 -10.52 -4.27
C VAL A 504 -4.94 -10.39 -5.77
N TYR A 505 -5.29 -11.42 -6.54
CA TYR A 505 -5.11 -11.47 -7.98
C TYR A 505 -6.44 -11.52 -8.72
N TRP A 506 -7.40 -10.72 -8.26
CA TRP A 506 -8.77 -10.70 -8.77
C TRP A 506 -8.80 -10.36 -10.26
N ARG A 507 -9.73 -10.98 -10.98
CA ARG A 507 -10.04 -10.71 -12.39
C ARG A 507 -11.37 -9.97 -12.49
N ALA A 508 -11.61 -9.29 -13.59
CA ALA A 508 -12.92 -8.67 -13.86
C ALA A 508 -14.08 -9.68 -13.77
N THR A 509 -13.86 -10.93 -14.19
CA THR A 509 -14.84 -12.03 -14.08
C THR A 509 -15.20 -12.39 -12.65
N ASP A 510 -14.30 -12.17 -11.69
CA ASP A 510 -14.53 -12.46 -10.27
C ASP A 510 -15.48 -11.42 -9.63
N LEU A 511 -15.63 -10.25 -10.26
CA LEU A 511 -16.48 -9.15 -9.81
C LEU A 511 -17.88 -9.21 -10.43
N GLY A 512 -17.97 -9.65 -11.68
CA GLY A 512 -19.20 -9.60 -12.49
C GLY A 512 -20.22 -10.72 -12.21
N GLN A 513 -19.88 -11.72 -11.39
CA GLN A 513 -20.79 -12.82 -11.04
C GLN A 513 -21.80 -12.48 -9.94
N THR A 514 -22.07 -11.20 -9.67
CA THR A 514 -23.33 -10.85 -8.99
C THR A 514 -24.48 -11.18 -9.93
N GLU A 515 -24.89 -12.46 -9.96
CA GLU A 515 -26.03 -12.91 -10.73
C GLU A 515 -27.22 -12.02 -10.39
N THR A 516 -27.77 -11.36 -11.39
CA THR A 516 -28.89 -10.41 -11.33
C THR A 516 -30.22 -11.06 -10.91
N GLY A 517 -30.23 -12.20 -10.22
CA GLY A 517 -31.49 -12.86 -9.83
C GLY A 517 -31.45 -13.94 -8.74
N LYS A 518 -30.30 -14.46 -8.30
CA LYS A 518 -30.28 -15.55 -7.30
C LYS A 518 -29.11 -15.45 -6.32
N GLY A 519 -29.12 -14.45 -5.45
CA GLY A 519 -28.52 -14.53 -4.11
C GLY A 519 -27.05 -14.98 -3.95
N GLU A 520 -26.22 -15.04 -5.00
CA GLU A 520 -24.80 -15.38 -4.87
C GLU A 520 -23.99 -14.13 -4.50
N GLU A 521 -23.38 -14.17 -3.31
CA GLU A 521 -22.42 -13.17 -2.87
C GLU A 521 -21.13 -13.31 -3.68
N ALA A 522 -20.80 -12.26 -4.44
CA ALA A 522 -19.57 -12.21 -5.24
C ALA A 522 -18.30 -12.30 -4.37
N VAL A 523 -17.26 -12.93 -4.89
CA VAL A 523 -15.94 -13.08 -4.22
C VAL A 523 -15.05 -11.84 -4.43
N GLY A 524 -15.60 -10.75 -4.95
CA GLY A 524 -14.88 -9.52 -5.26
C GLY A 524 -14.44 -8.70 -4.03
N PRO A 525 -13.29 -8.01 -4.06
CA PRO A 525 -12.83 -7.10 -3.00
C PRO A 525 -13.80 -5.97 -2.63
N GLY A 526 -14.90 -5.77 -3.39
CA GLY A 526 -15.98 -4.83 -3.06
C GLY A 526 -17.28 -5.47 -2.52
N ALA A 527 -17.37 -6.80 -2.39
CA ALA A 527 -18.65 -7.47 -2.08
C ALA A 527 -19.08 -7.44 -0.59
N GLY A 528 -18.23 -6.92 0.29
CA GLY A 528 -18.50 -6.81 1.73
C GLY A 528 -19.29 -5.57 2.12
N ALA A 529 -20.43 -5.33 1.46
CA ALA A 529 -21.50 -4.45 1.90
C ALA A 529 -22.69 -4.72 0.98
N GLY A 530 -23.41 -5.81 1.23
CA GLY A 530 -24.77 -5.92 0.73
C GLY A 530 -25.49 -4.64 1.11
N GLY A 531 -25.81 -3.81 0.11
CA GLY A 531 -26.52 -2.56 0.35
C GLY A 531 -27.77 -2.91 1.14
N VAL A 532 -27.85 -2.42 2.37
CA VAL A 532 -29.10 -2.39 3.13
C VAL A 532 -30.06 -1.62 2.21
N LYS A 533 -30.93 -2.34 1.51
CA LYS A 533 -32.03 -1.73 0.79
C LYS A 533 -32.81 -0.98 1.85
N LYS A 534 -32.65 0.34 1.85
CA LYS A 534 -33.46 1.25 2.65
C LYS A 534 -34.91 0.88 2.37
N GLY A 535 -35.59 0.35 3.39
CA GLY A 535 -36.99 -0.07 3.28
C GLY A 535 -37.76 1.06 2.62
N ARG A 536 -38.37 0.76 1.49
CA ARG A 536 -39.29 1.67 0.82
C ARG A 536 -40.50 1.80 1.75
N ASP A 537 -40.73 3.00 2.25
CA ASP A 537 -41.90 3.31 3.06
C ASP A 537 -43.16 2.81 2.35
N ILE A 538 -43.90 1.95 3.04
CA ILE A 538 -45.24 1.51 2.66
C ILE A 538 -46.16 2.73 2.83
N PRO A 539 -46.89 3.19 1.81
CA PRO A 539 -47.89 4.23 2.02
C PRO A 539 -49.05 3.64 2.83
N THR A 540 -49.30 4.24 3.98
CA THR A 540 -50.47 3.99 4.82
C THR A 540 -51.73 4.39 4.05
N GLU A 541 -52.49 3.42 3.57
CA GLU A 541 -53.87 3.63 3.11
C GLU A 541 -54.77 3.82 4.33
N THR A 542 -55.15 5.06 4.60
CA THR A 542 -56.35 5.37 5.40
C THR A 542 -57.43 5.89 4.47
N GLY A 543 -58.34 4.98 4.07
CA GLY A 543 -59.61 5.33 3.48
C GLY A 543 -60.68 5.43 4.58
N ALA A 544 -61.20 6.63 4.81
CA ALA A 544 -62.49 6.83 5.45
C ALA A 544 -63.21 7.97 4.72
N ALA A 545 -64.33 7.61 4.09
CA ALA A 545 -65.24 8.52 3.43
C ALA A 545 -65.94 9.41 4.47
N GLY A 546 -65.99 10.71 4.18
CA GLY A 546 -66.77 11.71 4.90
C GLY A 546 -67.18 12.80 3.92
N GLU A 547 -68.47 12.83 3.61
CA GLU A 547 -69.18 13.88 2.88
C GLU A 547 -69.07 15.21 3.61
N GLY A 548 -69.03 16.32 2.86
CA GLY A 548 -69.05 17.66 3.46
C GLY A 548 -68.67 18.79 2.50
N SER A 549 -69.58 19.09 1.58
CA SER A 549 -69.58 20.28 0.72
C SER A 549 -70.00 21.52 1.50
N VAL A 550 -69.16 22.57 1.60
CA VAL A 550 -69.59 23.98 1.73
C VAL A 550 -68.49 24.92 1.19
N ASP A 551 -68.96 25.92 0.43
CA ASP A 551 -68.26 27.02 -0.23
C ASP A 551 -67.35 27.90 0.64
N GLY A 552 -66.36 28.53 0.00
CA GLY A 552 -65.55 29.59 0.60
C GLY A 552 -64.55 30.20 -0.39
N ASN A 553 -65.03 31.11 -1.22
CA ASN A 553 -64.29 31.88 -2.21
C ASN A 553 -63.57 33.06 -1.56
N VAL A 554 -62.22 33.15 -1.58
CA VAL A 554 -61.49 34.43 -1.41
C VAL A 554 -60.20 34.45 -2.25
N VAL A 555 -60.23 35.43 -3.15
CA VAL A 555 -59.22 36.11 -3.97
C VAL A 555 -57.83 36.29 -3.34
N GLY A 556 -56.77 36.18 -4.16
CA GLY A 556 -55.57 37.03 -4.01
C GLY A 556 -54.24 36.42 -4.42
N GLU A 557 -53.74 36.85 -5.59
CA GLU A 557 -52.32 37.13 -5.97
C GLU A 557 -51.25 36.07 -5.66
N GLY A 558 -50.41 35.58 -6.56
CA GLY A 558 -49.84 36.08 -7.81
C GLY A 558 -48.41 35.51 -7.90
N GLY A 559 -47.91 35.16 -9.09
CA GLY A 559 -46.47 34.90 -9.28
C GLY A 559 -46.09 33.70 -10.16
N ALA A 560 -46.28 33.88 -11.47
CA ALA A 560 -45.53 33.34 -12.62
C ALA A 560 -44.65 32.07 -12.45
N LYS A 561 -45.09 31.00 -13.09
CA LYS A 561 -44.31 29.82 -13.49
C LYS A 561 -43.99 29.96 -14.99
N VAL A 562 -42.71 30.06 -15.35
CA VAL A 562 -42.26 30.03 -16.75
C VAL A 562 -42.09 28.57 -17.17
N THR A 563 -42.90 28.17 -18.14
CA THR A 563 -42.74 26.96 -18.95
C THR A 563 -42.35 27.37 -20.36
N ALA A 564 -41.29 26.80 -20.91
CA ALA A 564 -41.16 26.40 -22.32
C ALA A 564 -39.70 26.03 -22.62
N GLY A 565 -39.49 24.96 -23.37
CA GLY A 565 -38.20 24.68 -23.97
C GLY A 565 -37.98 23.24 -24.40
N ASP A 566 -38.88 22.71 -25.24
CA ASP A 566 -38.62 21.54 -26.08
C ASP A 566 -37.39 21.76 -26.98
N GLY A 567 -36.63 20.70 -27.20
CA GLY A 567 -35.48 20.72 -28.10
C GLY A 567 -34.93 19.31 -28.33
N GLY A 568 -35.67 18.51 -29.11
CA GLY A 568 -35.19 17.24 -29.66
C GLY A 568 -34.10 17.46 -30.70
N GLY A 569 -33.10 16.58 -30.70
CA GLY A 569 -32.02 16.55 -31.69
C GLY A 569 -31.50 15.13 -31.83
N THR A 570 -32.03 14.41 -32.81
CA THR A 570 -31.49 13.16 -33.35
C THR A 570 -30.28 13.48 -34.23
N SER A 571 -29.17 12.77 -34.04
CA SER A 571 -28.13 12.65 -35.07
C SER A 571 -27.60 11.21 -35.08
N GLU A 572 -28.07 10.47 -36.08
CA GLU A 572 -27.40 9.31 -36.65
C GLU A 572 -25.99 9.72 -37.12
N GLY A 573 -25.04 8.79 -36.99
CA GLY A 573 -23.66 9.00 -37.38
C GLY A 573 -22.96 7.66 -37.50
N ASP A 574 -23.23 6.96 -38.59
CA ASP A 574 -22.45 5.82 -39.07
C ASP A 574 -20.96 6.20 -39.16
N SER A 575 -20.10 5.35 -38.62
CA SER A 575 -18.66 5.41 -38.89
C SER A 575 -18.21 4.05 -39.38
N VAL A 576 -18.15 4.00 -40.71
CA VAL A 576 -17.56 2.97 -41.56
C VAL A 576 -16.07 2.80 -41.23
N GLY A 577 -15.62 1.55 -41.27
CA GLY A 577 -14.24 1.16 -41.05
C GLY A 577 -13.25 1.66 -42.11
N GLY A 578 -11.98 1.74 -41.71
CA GLY A 578 -10.84 1.93 -42.59
C GLY A 578 -9.71 1.02 -42.14
N GLY A 579 -9.39 0.02 -42.96
CA GLY A 579 -8.17 -0.77 -42.86
C GLY A 579 -7.01 -0.08 -43.58
N GLY A 580 -5.79 -0.43 -43.15
CA GLY A 580 -4.50 -0.05 -43.74
C GLY A 580 -3.45 -0.33 -42.67
N GLY A 581 -2.50 -1.26 -42.83
CA GLY A 581 -1.68 -1.47 -44.02
C GLY A 581 -0.41 -0.64 -43.86
N GLY A 582 0.61 -1.21 -43.24
CA GLY A 582 1.91 -0.61 -42.94
C GLY A 582 2.78 -1.54 -42.13
#